data_AF-A0A954EVH6-F1
#
_entry.id   AF-A0A954EVH6-F1
#
_cell.length_a   1.000
_cell.length_b   1.000
_cell.length_c   1.000
_cell.angle_alpha   90.00
_cell.angle_beta   90.00
_cell.angle_gamma   90.00
#
_symmetry.space_group_name_H-M   'P 1'
#
loop_
_entity.id
_entity.type
_entity.pdbx_description
1 polymer ?
#
loop_
_entity_poly.entity_id
_entity_poly.type
_entity_poly.pdbx_seq_one_letter_code
_entity_poly.pdbx_strand_id
1 'polypeptide(L)'
;MKRIPATHTLNQRPGATLTEVLMSLLIMSVGIVSVFSLFPVSILSSIRATQLTNAKILQENIVEIARTRPDLILGASYWQPNTSYNTNQLVVASPRFGGVSPSSNLYFQCQAGGTSGNVEPDWPTNTSGGPITDSGVTWTVVTGTQFVVDPLGFQYQVYTNNSGNEQFGHQNSTGQDIGLIHLDLETTLDQTPAELQPFFVQPDSWTLAREDVPTGVSATSVTLNPGTDLSDISAGVSNYRVTVLSFDGTAAAQRYVSGVSGTTINLSGANLPGNLDSLSEVGSIRIETFTPRYSWMATVTRSTSGQTKAQCVTFFNRSFNTDDEFAYDYTGGGTDTASLSWTSGTDPKPLIREGDFAFDLISGEWFQIVSASTGSGSASVTLDRALPSTPMGTTARMLFPSGIIKVFDLEL
;
A
#
# COMPACT_ATOMS: atom_id res chain seq x y z
N MET A 1 -15.61 69.75 -66.47
CA MET A 1 -15.14 68.35 -66.59
C MET A 1 -15.68 67.54 -65.41
N LYS A 2 -16.63 66.63 -65.66
CA LYS A 2 -17.35 65.86 -64.63
C LYS A 2 -16.75 64.44 -64.62
N ARG A 3 -16.04 64.07 -63.54
CA ARG A 3 -15.45 62.73 -63.37
C ARG A 3 -16.58 61.71 -63.19
N ILE A 4 -16.60 60.70 -64.05
CA ILE A 4 -17.52 59.55 -64.00
C ILE A 4 -17.01 58.60 -62.90
N PRO A 5 -17.87 58.06 -62.01
CA PRO A 5 -17.46 57.09 -60.99
C PRO A 5 -17.12 55.75 -61.63
N ALA A 6 -16.01 55.13 -61.22
CA ALA A 6 -15.63 53.79 -61.66
C ALA A 6 -16.61 52.74 -61.11
N THR A 7 -17.27 52.02 -62.03
CA THR A 7 -18.19 50.93 -61.75
C THR A 7 -17.43 49.78 -61.09
N HIS A 8 -17.73 49.49 -59.83
CA HIS A 8 -17.15 48.38 -59.09
C HIS A 8 -17.69 47.06 -59.66
N THR A 9 -16.91 46.38 -60.49
CA THR A 9 -17.20 45.02 -60.94
C THR A 9 -17.16 44.10 -59.71
N LEU A 10 -18.31 43.54 -59.34
CA LEU A 10 -18.40 42.49 -58.33
C LEU A 10 -17.63 41.28 -58.86
N ASN A 11 -16.38 41.11 -58.40
CA ASN A 11 -15.59 39.91 -58.64
C ASN A 11 -16.40 38.72 -58.12
N GLN A 12 -17.06 38.00 -59.02
CA GLN A 12 -17.61 36.68 -58.73
C GLN A 12 -16.45 35.82 -58.26
N ARG A 13 -16.38 35.59 -56.95
CA ARG A 13 -15.45 34.63 -56.39
C ARG A 13 -15.80 33.27 -56.98
N PRO A 14 -14.87 32.55 -57.62
CA PRO A 14 -15.12 31.19 -58.05
C PRO A 14 -15.55 30.39 -56.82
N GLY A 15 -16.74 29.77 -56.88
CA GLY A 15 -17.25 28.95 -55.79
C GLY A 15 -16.34 27.75 -55.55
N ALA A 16 -16.25 27.29 -54.30
CA ALA A 16 -15.50 26.08 -53.96
C ALA A 16 -16.01 24.89 -54.79
N THR A 17 -15.10 24.12 -55.37
CA THR A 17 -15.48 22.95 -56.17
C THR A 17 -15.91 21.80 -55.26
N LEU A 18 -16.85 20.97 -55.71
CA LEU A 18 -17.27 19.78 -54.94
C LEU A 18 -16.08 18.89 -54.56
N THR A 19 -15.08 18.79 -55.44
CA THR A 19 -13.83 18.06 -55.21
C THR A 19 -12.99 18.65 -54.07
N GLU A 20 -12.94 19.97 -53.93
CA GLU A 20 -12.24 20.64 -52.82
C GLU A 20 -12.93 20.38 -51.48
N VAL A 21 -14.27 20.38 -51.48
CA VAL A 21 -15.07 20.01 -50.29
C VAL A 21 -14.87 18.53 -49.93
N LEU A 22 -14.88 17.64 -50.92
CA LEU A 22 -14.66 16.21 -50.67
C LEU A 22 -13.24 15.90 -50.20
N MET A 23 -12.23 16.54 -50.78
CA MET A 23 -10.84 16.39 -50.33
C MET A 23 -10.65 16.94 -48.92
N SER A 24 -11.24 18.08 -48.59
CA SER A 24 -11.17 18.63 -47.22
C SER A 24 -11.89 17.74 -46.19
N LEU A 25 -13.05 17.17 -46.54
CA LEU A 25 -13.74 16.19 -45.69
C LEU A 25 -12.93 14.90 -45.50
N LEU A 26 -12.30 14.40 -46.56
CA LEU A 26 -11.43 13.22 -46.49
C LEU A 26 -10.24 13.48 -45.56
N ILE A 27 -9.53 14.59 -45.75
CA ILE A 27 -8.37 14.95 -44.91
C ILE A 27 -8.80 15.16 -43.45
N MET A 28 -9.93 15.83 -43.22
CA MET A 28 -10.48 16.02 -41.87
C MET A 28 -10.84 14.68 -41.21
N SER A 29 -11.49 13.76 -41.94
CA SER A 29 -11.86 12.45 -41.40
C SER A 29 -10.65 11.61 -41.00
N VAL A 30 -9.59 11.59 -41.83
CA VAL A 30 -8.34 10.88 -41.51
C VAL A 30 -7.66 11.52 -40.28
N GLY A 31 -7.63 12.85 -40.22
CA GLY A 31 -7.09 13.58 -39.06
C GLY A 31 -7.82 13.23 -37.76
N ILE A 32 -9.16 13.24 -37.78
CA ILE A 32 -9.98 12.93 -36.60
C ILE A 32 -9.77 11.48 -36.17
N VAL A 33 -9.82 10.50 -37.08
CA VAL A 33 -9.62 9.07 -36.74
C VAL A 33 -8.23 8.84 -36.13
N SER A 34 -7.20 9.51 -36.65
CA SER A 34 -5.85 9.41 -36.09
C SER A 34 -5.76 9.94 -34.65
N VAL A 35 -6.38 11.09 -34.35
CA VAL A 35 -6.40 11.65 -32.99
C VAL A 35 -7.22 10.79 -32.04
N PHE A 36 -8.40 10.32 -32.46
CA PHE A 36 -9.28 9.48 -31.64
C PHE A 36 -8.68 8.12 -31.28
N SER A 37 -7.82 7.56 -32.13
CA SER A 37 -7.13 6.30 -31.84
C SER A 37 -5.91 6.47 -30.93
N LEU A 38 -5.15 7.57 -31.08
CA LEU A 38 -3.93 7.79 -30.30
C LEU A 38 -4.18 8.46 -28.94
N PHE A 39 -5.22 9.28 -28.83
CA PHE A 39 -5.49 10.04 -27.60
C PHE A 39 -5.81 9.18 -26.37
N PRO A 40 -6.64 8.12 -26.45
CA PRO A 40 -6.86 7.25 -25.29
C PRO A 40 -5.58 6.54 -24.84
N VAL A 41 -4.74 6.13 -25.79
CA VAL A 41 -3.47 5.46 -25.49
C VAL A 41 -2.50 6.42 -24.79
N SER A 42 -2.45 7.69 -25.20
CA SER A 42 -1.58 8.69 -24.55
C SER A 42 -2.06 9.06 -23.15
N ILE A 43 -3.37 9.06 -22.89
CA ILE A 43 -3.90 9.23 -21.53
C ILE A 43 -3.50 8.05 -20.65
N LEU A 44 -3.71 6.82 -21.13
CA LEU A 44 -3.37 5.62 -20.35
C LEU A 44 -1.87 5.53 -20.05
N SER A 45 -1.01 5.89 -21.00
CA SER A 45 0.44 5.91 -20.78
C SER A 45 0.85 6.99 -19.78
N SER A 46 0.22 8.16 -19.82
CA SER A 46 0.45 9.25 -18.86
C SER A 46 0.02 8.85 -17.43
N ILE A 47 -1.13 8.18 -17.29
CA ILE A 47 -1.60 7.66 -15.99
C ILE A 47 -0.61 6.62 -15.45
N ARG A 48 -0.19 5.65 -16.28
CA ARG A 48 0.80 4.64 -15.88
C ARG A 48 2.15 5.26 -15.50
N ALA A 49 2.61 6.28 -16.23
CA ALA A 49 3.84 6.99 -15.90
C ALA A 49 3.74 7.70 -14.53
N THR A 50 2.59 8.31 -14.24
CA THR A 50 2.32 8.93 -12.93
C THR A 50 2.30 7.88 -11.82
N GLN A 51 1.62 6.74 -12.03
CA GLN A 51 1.59 5.63 -11.08
C GLN A 51 2.98 5.05 -10.81
N LEU A 52 3.80 4.87 -11.84
CA LEU A 52 5.18 4.40 -11.70
C LEU A 52 6.06 5.41 -10.94
N THR A 53 5.83 6.70 -11.13
CA THR A 53 6.56 7.76 -10.41
C THR A 53 6.21 7.73 -8.93
N ASN A 54 4.92 7.67 -8.59
CA ASN A 54 4.46 7.59 -7.20
C ASN A 54 4.89 6.27 -6.53
N ALA A 55 4.83 5.14 -7.27
CA ALA A 55 5.35 3.87 -6.79
C ALA A 55 6.85 3.92 -6.50
N LYS A 56 7.64 4.65 -7.31
CA LYS A 56 9.06 4.84 -7.05
C LYS A 56 9.33 5.69 -5.81
N ILE A 57 8.57 6.77 -5.60
CA ILE A 57 8.67 7.58 -4.37
C ILE A 57 8.34 6.71 -3.14
N LEU A 58 7.27 5.92 -3.24
CA LEU A 58 6.89 5.00 -2.17
C LEU A 58 7.96 3.93 -1.91
N GLN A 59 8.57 3.38 -2.95
CA GLN A 59 9.70 2.46 -2.83
C GLN A 59 10.87 3.08 -2.03
N GLU A 60 11.27 4.31 -2.30
CA GLU A 60 12.36 4.98 -1.55
C GLU A 60 11.96 5.18 -0.08
N ASN A 61 10.73 5.60 0.18
CA ASN A 61 10.22 5.73 1.55
C ASN A 61 10.26 4.40 2.30
N ILE A 62 9.88 3.29 1.66
CA ILE A 62 9.90 1.96 2.26
C ILE A 62 11.33 1.51 2.57
N VAL A 63 12.29 1.79 1.69
CA VAL A 63 13.71 1.48 1.94
C VAL A 63 14.22 2.25 3.15
N GLU A 64 13.91 3.54 3.27
CA GLU A 64 14.29 4.35 4.44
C GLU A 64 13.59 3.89 5.72
N ILE A 65 12.33 3.50 5.64
CA ILE A 65 11.59 2.89 6.74
C ILE A 65 12.26 1.58 7.16
N ALA A 66 12.59 0.69 6.23
CA ALA A 66 13.25 -0.57 6.53
C ALA A 66 14.64 -0.39 7.16
N ARG A 67 15.36 0.69 6.78
CA ARG A 67 16.65 1.06 7.39
C ARG A 67 16.51 1.60 8.80
N THR A 68 15.52 2.45 9.04
CA THR A 68 15.25 3.05 10.36
C THR A 68 14.57 2.06 11.32
N ARG A 69 13.82 1.10 10.77
CA ARG A 69 13.07 0.06 11.46
C ARG A 69 13.37 -1.32 10.88
N PRO A 70 14.57 -1.86 11.14
CA PRO A 70 14.95 -3.19 10.66
C PRO A 70 14.07 -4.30 11.26
N ASP A 71 13.40 -4.05 12.39
CA ASP A 71 12.40 -4.94 12.99
C ASP A 71 11.28 -5.33 12.01
N LEU A 72 10.90 -4.42 11.10
CA LEU A 72 9.91 -4.68 10.06
C LEU A 72 10.34 -5.83 9.14
N ILE A 73 11.60 -5.81 8.68
CA ILE A 73 12.10 -6.84 7.77
C ILE A 73 12.71 -8.02 8.53
N LEU A 74 13.04 -7.85 9.79
CA LEU A 74 13.54 -8.93 10.61
C LEU A 74 12.43 -9.74 11.25
N GLY A 75 11.17 -9.29 11.23
CA GLY A 75 10.04 -10.05 11.77
C GLY A 75 10.00 -10.11 13.30
N ALA A 76 10.94 -9.44 13.98
CA ALA A 76 11.04 -9.39 15.43
C ALA A 76 11.98 -8.25 15.84
N SER A 77 11.80 -7.75 17.06
CA SER A 77 12.71 -6.78 17.67
C SER A 77 14.06 -7.43 18.01
N TYR A 78 15.13 -6.65 18.00
CA TYR A 78 16.41 -7.10 18.56
C TYR A 78 16.28 -7.43 20.04
N TRP A 79 17.04 -8.43 20.50
CA TRP A 79 17.28 -8.61 21.92
C TRP A 79 17.87 -7.33 22.53
N GLN A 80 17.48 -7.01 23.76
CA GLN A 80 17.91 -5.84 24.52
C GLN A 80 18.27 -6.28 25.94
N PRO A 81 19.33 -5.72 26.54
CA PRO A 81 19.74 -6.07 27.91
C PRO A 81 18.74 -5.55 28.94
N ASN A 82 18.57 -6.27 30.06
CA ASN A 82 17.66 -5.92 31.17
C ASN A 82 16.23 -5.58 30.74
N THR A 83 15.75 -6.21 29.67
CA THR A 83 14.43 -5.95 29.12
C THR A 83 13.46 -7.04 29.55
N SER A 84 12.24 -6.65 29.91
CA SER A 84 11.19 -7.60 30.25
C SER A 84 10.60 -8.17 28.97
N TYR A 85 10.60 -9.49 28.85
CA TYR A 85 10.03 -10.24 27.74
C TYR A 85 8.83 -11.04 28.20
N ASN A 86 7.74 -11.01 27.43
CA ASN A 86 6.57 -11.83 27.67
C ASN A 86 6.74 -13.21 27.04
N THR A 87 6.06 -14.23 27.57
CA THR A 87 5.97 -15.53 26.91
C THR A 87 5.40 -15.36 25.50
N ASN A 88 5.92 -16.14 24.55
CA ASN A 88 5.68 -16.12 23.11
C ASN A 88 6.28 -14.95 22.33
N GLN A 89 6.89 -13.96 22.99
CA GLN A 89 7.54 -12.85 22.29
C GLN A 89 8.73 -13.35 21.46
N LEU A 90 8.81 -12.91 20.21
CA LEU A 90 9.92 -13.21 19.30
C LEU A 90 10.99 -12.13 19.39
N VAL A 91 12.25 -12.56 19.39
CA VAL A 91 13.41 -11.68 19.22
C VAL A 91 14.39 -12.23 18.18
N VAL A 92 15.22 -11.34 17.66
CA VAL A 92 16.41 -11.68 16.88
C VAL A 92 17.68 -11.25 17.61
N ALA A 93 18.79 -11.94 17.33
CA ALA A 93 20.09 -11.56 17.85
C ALA A 93 20.44 -10.12 17.46
N SER A 94 21.16 -9.41 18.32
CA SER A 94 21.66 -8.08 18.02
C SER A 94 22.69 -8.13 16.89
N PRO A 95 22.77 -7.10 16.04
CA PRO A 95 23.84 -7.01 15.05
C PRO A 95 25.18 -6.85 15.77
N ARG A 96 26.22 -7.55 15.27
CA ARG A 96 27.59 -7.32 15.76
C ARG A 96 28.06 -5.93 15.39
N PHE A 97 28.98 -5.36 16.17
CA PHE A 97 29.55 -4.04 15.90
C PHE A 97 30.05 -3.94 14.44
N GLY A 98 29.46 -3.01 13.67
CA GLY A 98 29.77 -2.79 12.25
C GLY A 98 28.96 -3.64 11.26
N GLY A 99 28.06 -4.51 11.72
CA GLY A 99 27.09 -5.23 10.89
C GLY A 99 25.71 -4.58 10.95
N VAL A 100 24.96 -4.67 9.84
CA VAL A 100 23.51 -4.30 9.78
C VAL A 100 22.60 -5.50 10.06
N SER A 101 23.12 -6.72 9.92
CA SER A 101 22.36 -7.95 10.09
C SER A 101 22.67 -8.64 11.43
N PRO A 102 21.68 -9.35 12.01
CA PRO A 102 21.87 -10.09 13.26
C PRO A 102 22.94 -11.18 13.10
N SER A 103 23.62 -11.55 14.20
CA SER A 103 24.65 -12.60 14.14
C SER A 103 24.10 -14.01 13.90
N SER A 104 22.82 -14.22 14.24
CA SER A 104 22.07 -15.43 13.95
C SER A 104 20.80 -15.04 13.19
N ASN A 105 20.48 -15.78 12.14
CA ASN A 105 19.33 -15.51 11.28
C ASN A 105 18.06 -16.25 11.73
N LEU A 106 18.09 -16.75 12.96
CA LEU A 106 17.02 -17.50 13.59
C LEU A 106 16.15 -16.57 14.44
N TYR A 107 14.90 -16.98 14.66
CA TYR A 107 14.04 -16.36 15.65
C TYR A 107 14.21 -17.08 16.98
N PHE A 108 14.11 -16.30 18.05
CA PHE A 108 14.13 -16.82 19.40
C PHE A 108 12.81 -16.44 20.06
N GLN A 109 11.99 -17.45 20.35
CA GLN A 109 10.74 -17.26 21.05
C GLN A 109 10.94 -17.44 22.55
N CYS A 110 10.46 -16.47 23.32
CA CYS A 110 10.42 -16.54 24.77
C CYS A 110 9.43 -17.63 25.22
N GLN A 111 9.91 -18.75 25.75
CA GLN A 111 9.05 -19.81 26.32
C GLN A 111 8.60 -19.49 27.75
N ALA A 112 9.47 -18.82 28.51
CA ALA A 112 9.19 -18.39 29.87
C ALA A 112 9.56 -16.92 30.00
N GLY A 113 8.54 -16.06 30.16
CA GLY A 113 8.71 -14.62 30.35
C GLY A 113 9.54 -14.27 31.58
N GLY A 114 10.24 -13.14 31.51
CA GLY A 114 11.17 -12.70 32.54
C GLY A 114 11.96 -11.46 32.10
N THR A 115 12.99 -11.09 32.85
CA THR A 115 13.92 -10.01 32.47
C THR A 115 15.21 -10.62 31.93
N SER A 116 15.65 -10.18 30.74
CA SER A 116 16.91 -10.61 30.14
C SER A 116 18.12 -10.17 30.97
N GLY A 117 19.27 -10.81 30.73
CA GLY A 117 20.53 -10.46 31.36
C GLY A 117 21.13 -9.13 30.88
N ASN A 118 22.25 -8.76 31.49
CA ASN A 118 23.07 -7.61 31.05
C ASN A 118 23.90 -7.91 29.79
N VAL A 119 24.06 -9.18 29.44
CA VAL A 119 24.90 -9.66 28.33
C VAL A 119 24.04 -10.56 27.45
N GLU A 120 24.10 -10.33 26.15
CA GLU A 120 23.37 -11.13 25.17
C GLU A 120 23.82 -12.60 25.24
N PRO A 121 22.89 -13.57 25.24
CA PRO A 121 23.26 -14.98 25.27
C PRO A 121 23.95 -15.41 23.95
N ASP A 122 24.77 -16.43 24.02
CA ASP A 122 25.37 -17.05 22.82
C ASP A 122 24.28 -17.77 22.02
N TRP A 123 23.76 -17.09 21.01
CA TRP A 123 22.71 -17.62 20.15
C TRP A 123 23.20 -18.80 19.30
N PRO A 124 22.47 -19.92 19.24
CA PRO A 124 22.77 -21.01 18.33
C PRO A 124 22.65 -20.53 16.88
N THR A 125 23.45 -21.16 16.02
CA THR A 125 23.47 -20.92 14.58
C THR A 125 22.68 -21.95 13.79
N ASN A 126 22.08 -22.93 14.49
CA ASN A 126 21.27 -23.99 13.89
C ASN A 126 19.98 -24.23 14.69
N THR A 127 19.04 -24.91 14.04
CA THR A 127 17.71 -25.19 14.59
C THR A 127 17.69 -26.34 15.60
N SER A 128 18.78 -27.08 15.75
CA SER A 128 18.91 -28.19 16.70
C SER A 128 19.33 -27.76 18.12
N GLY A 129 19.45 -26.44 18.36
CA GLY A 129 19.77 -25.91 19.68
C GLY A 129 18.69 -26.25 20.71
N GLY A 130 19.12 -26.67 21.91
CA GLY A 130 18.24 -26.74 23.08
C GLY A 130 17.82 -25.34 23.56
N PRO A 131 16.89 -25.25 24.53
CA PRO A 131 16.48 -23.98 25.10
C PRO A 131 17.67 -23.24 25.73
N ILE A 132 17.68 -21.92 25.60
CA ILE A 132 18.74 -21.03 26.10
C ILE A 132 18.18 -20.25 27.28
N THR A 133 18.85 -20.32 28.43
CA THR A 133 18.44 -19.56 29.61
C THR A 133 19.25 -18.26 29.71
N ASP A 134 18.55 -17.13 29.73
CA ASP A 134 19.08 -15.77 29.83
C ASP A 134 18.49 -15.08 31.07
N SER A 135 19.16 -15.23 32.21
CA SER A 135 18.88 -14.52 33.47
C SER A 135 17.43 -14.53 34.00
N GLY A 136 16.63 -15.50 33.56
CA GLY A 136 15.22 -15.64 33.93
C GLY A 136 14.30 -15.83 32.73
N VAL A 137 14.74 -15.43 31.54
CA VAL A 137 14.07 -15.73 30.28
C VAL A 137 14.57 -17.05 29.73
N THR A 138 13.68 -17.87 29.16
CA THR A 138 14.08 -19.07 28.40
C THR A 138 13.68 -18.92 26.95
N TRP A 139 14.65 -19.02 26.04
CA TRP A 139 14.48 -18.87 24.61
C TRP A 139 14.50 -20.23 23.91
N THR A 140 13.62 -20.42 22.93
CA THR A 140 13.66 -21.56 22.02
C THR A 140 13.77 -21.05 20.59
N VAL A 141 14.58 -21.75 19.78
CA VAL A 141 14.73 -21.45 18.36
C VAL A 141 13.40 -21.73 17.64
N VAL A 142 12.91 -20.76 16.89
CA VAL A 142 11.75 -20.93 16.01
C VAL A 142 12.18 -20.78 14.56
N THR A 143 11.74 -21.72 13.73
CA THR A 143 11.90 -21.65 12.27
C THR A 143 10.73 -20.89 11.67
N GLY A 144 10.82 -19.56 11.66
CA GLY A 144 9.98 -18.72 10.81
C GLY A 144 10.68 -18.57 9.46
N THR A 145 10.18 -19.23 8.42
CA THR A 145 10.81 -19.09 7.09
C THR A 145 10.29 -17.89 6.34
N GLN A 146 9.04 -17.47 6.57
CA GLN A 146 8.37 -16.48 5.73
C GLN A 146 7.29 -15.73 6.50
N PHE A 147 7.15 -14.44 6.22
CA PHE A 147 6.07 -13.61 6.77
C PHE A 147 5.77 -12.42 5.85
N VAL A 148 4.63 -11.78 6.10
CA VAL A 148 4.17 -10.62 5.35
C VAL A 148 4.09 -9.41 6.27
N VAL A 149 4.62 -8.29 5.78
CA VAL A 149 4.50 -6.96 6.40
C VAL A 149 3.54 -6.15 5.55
N ASP A 150 2.32 -6.00 6.02
CA ASP A 150 1.28 -5.20 5.36
C ASP A 150 0.57 -4.32 6.40
N PRO A 151 1.12 -3.13 6.72
CA PRO A 151 0.57 -2.32 7.80
C PRO A 151 -0.87 -1.87 7.52
N LEU A 152 -1.20 -1.55 6.27
CA LEU A 152 -2.53 -1.06 5.92
C LEU A 152 -3.57 -2.19 5.89
N GLY A 153 -3.21 -3.36 5.35
CA GLY A 153 -4.08 -4.54 5.40
C GLY A 153 -4.33 -5.02 6.82
N PHE A 154 -3.29 -5.02 7.67
CA PHE A 154 -3.41 -5.36 9.08
C PHE A 154 -4.40 -4.43 9.79
N GLN A 155 -4.25 -3.12 9.58
CA GLN A 155 -5.17 -2.15 10.15
C GLN A 155 -6.62 -2.40 9.70
N TYR A 156 -6.85 -2.63 8.40
CA TYR A 156 -8.19 -2.87 7.89
C TYR A 156 -8.83 -4.11 8.53
N GLN A 157 -8.04 -5.14 8.78
CA GLN A 157 -8.46 -6.36 9.45
C GLN A 157 -8.84 -6.14 10.92
N VAL A 158 -8.00 -5.43 11.68
CA VAL A 158 -8.28 -5.09 13.08
C VAL A 158 -9.59 -4.30 13.20
N TYR A 159 -9.81 -3.32 12.31
CA TYR A 159 -11.01 -2.49 12.34
C TYR A 159 -12.30 -3.21 11.97
N THR A 160 -12.24 -4.27 11.17
CA THR A 160 -13.43 -5.00 10.74
C THR A 160 -13.93 -6.01 11.78
N ASN A 161 -13.29 -6.11 12.95
CA ASN A 161 -13.67 -7.02 14.05
C ASN A 161 -13.80 -8.49 13.62
N ASN A 162 -13.15 -8.89 12.53
CA ASN A 162 -13.09 -10.28 12.11
C ASN A 162 -12.03 -10.99 12.96
N SER A 163 -12.43 -11.40 14.16
CA SER A 163 -11.63 -12.05 15.21
C SER A 163 -11.06 -13.43 14.85
N GLY A 164 -10.85 -13.73 13.58
CA GLY A 164 -10.36 -15.03 13.10
C GLY A 164 -9.32 -14.94 11.98
N ASN A 165 -8.86 -13.74 11.61
CA ASN A 165 -8.21 -13.54 10.33
C ASN A 165 -6.82 -12.92 10.41
N GLU A 166 -5.98 -13.10 11.44
CA GLU A 166 -4.56 -12.62 11.47
C GLU A 166 -3.64 -13.14 10.34
N GLN A 167 -4.22 -13.61 9.24
CA GLN A 167 -3.57 -14.32 8.17
C GLN A 167 -3.81 -13.60 6.86
N PHE A 168 -2.72 -13.40 6.13
CA PHE A 168 -2.78 -12.95 4.76
C PHE A 168 -3.14 -14.12 3.85
N GLY A 169 -4.24 -13.99 3.10
CA GLY A 169 -4.80 -15.02 2.24
C GLY A 169 -6.02 -15.71 2.85
N HIS A 170 -7.22 -15.32 2.39
CA HIS A 170 -8.50 -15.90 2.82
C HIS A 170 -8.83 -17.17 2.03
N GLN A 171 -9.43 -18.17 2.68
CA GLN A 171 -10.05 -19.31 1.99
C GLN A 171 -11.33 -19.72 2.72
N ASN A 172 -12.32 -20.18 1.97
CA ASN A 172 -13.59 -20.68 2.53
C ASN A 172 -13.47 -22.04 3.26
N SER A 173 -12.26 -22.61 3.39
CA SER A 173 -12.07 -23.89 4.08
C SER A 173 -12.08 -23.67 5.59
N THR A 174 -12.98 -24.36 6.29
CA THR A 174 -13.12 -24.26 7.74
C THR A 174 -11.88 -24.80 8.45
N GLY A 175 -11.03 -23.91 8.97
CA GLY A 175 -10.09 -24.21 10.05
C GLY A 175 -8.73 -24.76 9.65
N GLN A 176 -8.16 -24.33 8.52
CA GLN A 176 -6.72 -24.45 8.33
C GLN A 176 -6.10 -23.05 8.29
N ASP A 177 -5.05 -22.87 9.09
CA ASP A 177 -4.19 -21.70 9.07
C ASP A 177 -3.18 -21.93 7.95
N ILE A 178 -3.47 -21.43 6.73
CA ILE A 178 -2.59 -21.62 5.56
C ILE A 178 -2.00 -20.28 5.07
N GLY A 179 -2.32 -19.19 5.76
CA GLY A 179 -1.75 -17.88 5.45
C GLY A 179 -0.31 -17.75 5.94
N LEU A 180 0.45 -16.89 5.27
CA LEU A 180 1.69 -16.39 5.84
C LEU A 180 1.35 -15.63 7.12
N ILE A 181 2.23 -15.75 8.11
CA ILE A 181 2.12 -14.96 9.34
C ILE A 181 2.11 -13.49 8.91
N HIS A 182 1.01 -12.81 9.21
CA HIS A 182 0.97 -11.36 9.15
C HIS A 182 1.76 -10.89 10.36
N LEU A 183 2.89 -10.21 10.13
CA LEU A 183 3.65 -9.68 11.25
C LEU A 183 2.84 -8.55 11.89
N ASP A 184 2.18 -8.87 13.00
CA ASP A 184 1.73 -7.87 13.96
C ASP A 184 2.98 -7.28 14.60
N LEU A 185 3.16 -5.97 14.49
CA LEU A 185 4.22 -5.24 15.17
C LEU A 185 3.79 -4.99 16.60
N GLU A 186 3.60 -6.09 17.31
CA GLU A 186 2.86 -6.31 18.58
C GLU A 186 3.35 -5.46 19.78
N THR A 187 4.28 -4.53 19.59
CA THR A 187 4.97 -3.85 20.71
C THR A 187 5.21 -2.35 20.55
N THR A 188 4.98 -1.72 19.40
CA THR A 188 5.28 -0.25 19.26
C THR A 188 4.40 0.54 18.30
N LEU A 189 3.59 -0.10 17.48
CA LEU A 189 2.63 0.61 16.65
C LEU A 189 1.25 0.27 17.20
N ASP A 190 0.80 1.02 18.21
CA ASP A 190 -0.60 1.01 18.63
C ASP A 190 -1.40 1.70 17.51
N GLN A 191 -1.64 0.96 16.41
CA GLN A 191 -1.92 1.49 15.06
C GLN A 191 -3.27 2.21 14.94
N THR A 192 -3.38 3.37 15.56
CA THR A 192 -4.35 4.35 15.10
C THR A 192 -4.01 4.69 13.63
N PRO A 193 -5.00 4.90 12.74
CA PRO A 193 -4.72 5.26 11.35
C PRO A 193 -3.85 6.51 11.21
N ALA A 194 -3.82 7.38 12.23
CA ALA A 194 -2.89 8.50 12.30
C ALA A 194 -1.41 8.05 12.25
N GLU A 195 -1.04 6.98 12.95
CA GLU A 195 0.34 6.51 13.04
C GLU A 195 0.82 5.82 11.76
N LEU A 196 -0.11 5.22 11.01
CA LEU A 196 0.20 4.56 9.74
C LEU A 196 0.26 5.51 8.55
N GLN A 197 -0.43 6.65 8.61
CA GLN A 197 -0.46 7.59 7.49
C GLN A 197 0.92 7.98 6.95
N PRO A 198 1.94 8.30 7.78
CA PRO A 198 3.27 8.64 7.28
C PRO A 198 3.88 7.59 6.34
N PHE A 199 3.50 6.31 6.46
CA PHE A 199 3.98 5.22 5.61
C PHE A 199 3.34 5.21 4.21
N PHE A 200 2.19 5.88 4.04
CA PHE A 200 1.36 5.82 2.82
C PHE A 200 1.01 7.20 2.25
N VAL A 201 1.46 8.29 2.89
CA VAL A 201 1.23 9.65 2.38
C VAL A 201 2.06 9.88 1.12
N GLN A 202 1.36 10.18 0.04
CA GLN A 202 1.87 10.68 -1.23
C GLN A 202 1.21 12.04 -1.51
N PRO A 203 1.73 12.84 -2.47
CA PRO A 203 1.12 14.11 -2.84
C PRO A 203 -0.36 14.02 -3.22
N ASP A 204 -0.82 12.86 -3.71
CA ASP A 204 -2.21 12.60 -4.12
C ASP A 204 -3.03 11.74 -3.15
N SER A 205 -2.49 11.41 -1.96
CA SER A 205 -3.22 10.62 -0.94
C SER A 205 -4.32 11.40 -0.22
N TRP A 206 -4.44 12.71 -0.47
CA TRP A 206 -5.40 13.59 0.18
C TRP A 206 -6.41 14.09 -0.84
N THR A 207 -7.69 13.84 -0.57
CA THR A 207 -8.79 14.35 -1.39
C THR A 207 -9.53 15.44 -0.65
N LEU A 208 -9.91 16.50 -1.36
CA LEU A 208 -10.63 17.62 -0.78
C LEU A 208 -12.04 17.16 -0.40
N ALA A 209 -12.34 17.14 0.90
CA ALA A 209 -13.68 16.86 1.39
C ALA A 209 -14.52 18.14 1.39
N ARG A 210 -13.95 19.23 1.91
CA ARG A 210 -14.60 20.55 2.01
C ARG A 210 -13.58 21.68 1.93
N GLU A 211 -14.03 22.84 1.47
CA GLU A 211 -13.31 24.10 1.56
C GLU A 211 -14.31 25.18 1.96
N ASP A 212 -13.97 25.98 2.97
CA ASP A 212 -14.86 27.02 3.50
C ASP A 212 -14.04 28.14 4.15
N VAL A 213 -14.67 29.29 4.35
CA VAL A 213 -14.12 30.41 5.13
C VAL A 213 -14.59 30.25 6.57
N PRO A 214 -13.68 30.16 7.55
CA PRO A 214 -14.09 29.97 8.93
C PRO A 214 -14.84 31.21 9.46
N THR A 215 -15.76 31.00 10.40
CA THR A 215 -16.44 32.06 11.17
C THR A 215 -15.81 32.29 12.54
N GLY A 216 -14.95 31.37 12.97
CA GLY A 216 -14.14 31.48 14.19
C GLY A 216 -12.90 30.61 14.08
N VAL A 217 -11.77 31.09 14.58
CA VAL A 217 -10.52 30.34 14.66
C VAL A 217 -9.96 30.53 16.06
N SER A 218 -9.41 29.46 16.63
CA SER A 218 -8.63 29.48 17.85
C SER A 218 -7.39 28.63 17.69
N ALA A 219 -6.49 28.66 18.67
CA ALA A 219 -5.29 27.83 18.69
C ALA A 219 -5.56 26.32 18.51
N THR A 220 -6.75 25.82 18.87
CA THR A 220 -7.07 24.38 18.88
C THR A 220 -8.36 24.04 18.15
N SER A 221 -9.03 25.00 17.51
CA SER A 221 -10.30 24.73 16.83
C SER A 221 -10.59 25.71 15.71
N VAL A 222 -11.41 25.27 14.75
CA VAL A 222 -11.93 26.10 13.68
C VAL A 222 -13.44 25.93 13.62
N THR A 223 -14.17 27.04 13.61
CA THR A 223 -15.63 27.09 13.48
C THR A 223 -16.00 27.51 12.07
N LEU A 224 -16.88 26.75 11.43
CA LEU A 224 -17.37 27.00 10.07
C LEU A 224 -18.74 27.66 10.05
N ASN A 225 -19.19 28.05 8.87
CA ASN A 225 -20.54 28.60 8.68
C ASN A 225 -21.61 27.60 9.17
N PRO A 226 -22.68 28.05 9.84
CA PRO A 226 -23.78 27.17 10.31
C PRO A 226 -24.43 26.31 9.22
N GLY A 227 -24.30 26.69 7.94
CA GLY A 227 -24.81 25.93 6.80
C GLY A 227 -23.86 24.85 6.28
N THR A 228 -22.63 24.76 6.79
CA THR A 228 -21.63 23.81 6.33
C THR A 228 -21.87 22.45 6.96
N ASP A 229 -22.23 21.47 6.14
CA ASP A 229 -22.48 20.10 6.57
C ASP A 229 -21.17 19.36 6.82
N LEU A 230 -20.96 18.99 8.08
CA LEU A 230 -19.84 18.19 8.59
C LEU A 230 -20.27 16.79 9.04
N SER A 231 -21.49 16.35 8.68
CA SER A 231 -22.03 15.06 9.12
C SER A 231 -21.25 13.85 8.58
N ASP A 232 -20.50 14.01 7.48
CA ASP A 232 -19.60 13.01 6.91
C ASP A 232 -18.20 13.00 7.57
N ILE A 233 -17.87 14.02 8.36
CA ILE A 233 -16.60 14.12 9.10
C ILE A 233 -16.82 13.53 10.50
N SER A 234 -16.59 12.24 10.62
CA SER A 234 -16.71 11.53 11.90
C SER A 234 -15.63 11.98 12.89
N ALA A 235 -16.08 12.38 14.08
CA ALA A 235 -15.19 12.66 15.21
C ALA A 235 -14.40 11.41 15.60
N GLY A 236 -13.11 11.55 15.88
CA GLY A 236 -12.24 10.46 16.31
C GLY A 236 -11.70 9.56 15.18
N VAL A 237 -12.03 9.83 13.92
CA VAL A 237 -11.41 9.13 12.79
C VAL A 237 -10.23 9.97 12.30
N SER A 238 -9.02 9.49 12.52
CA SER A 238 -7.75 10.12 12.14
C SER A 238 -7.56 10.36 10.65
N ASN A 239 -8.54 10.04 9.81
CA ASN A 239 -8.46 10.14 8.35
C ASN A 239 -8.67 11.57 7.83
N TYR A 240 -9.09 12.51 8.67
CA TYR A 240 -9.29 13.90 8.24
C TYR A 240 -8.17 14.81 8.74
N ARG A 241 -7.71 15.70 7.85
CA ARG A 241 -6.85 16.83 8.21
C ARG A 241 -7.47 18.15 7.78
N VAL A 242 -7.17 19.20 8.53
CA VAL A 242 -7.50 20.59 8.20
C VAL A 242 -6.20 21.29 7.83
N THR A 243 -6.16 21.86 6.63
CA THR A 243 -5.16 22.82 6.22
C THR A 243 -5.75 24.22 6.38
N VAL A 244 -5.20 25.00 7.31
CA VAL A 244 -5.55 26.40 7.56
C VAL A 244 -4.63 27.27 6.73
N LEU A 245 -5.18 28.16 5.91
CA LEU A 245 -4.45 29.04 5.01
C LEU A 245 -4.66 30.50 5.44
N SER A 246 -3.57 31.27 5.52
CA SER A 246 -3.67 32.69 5.81
C SER A 246 -4.33 33.46 4.66
N PHE A 247 -4.92 34.62 4.97
CA PHE A 247 -5.59 35.47 3.99
C PHE A 247 -4.67 35.97 2.87
N ASP A 248 -3.40 36.18 3.19
CA ASP A 248 -2.36 36.60 2.24
C ASP A 248 -1.66 35.42 1.54
N GLY A 249 -2.00 34.17 1.90
CA GLY A 249 -1.37 32.95 1.37
C GLY A 249 0.08 32.74 1.78
N THR A 250 0.62 33.53 2.72
CA THR A 250 2.02 33.44 3.15
C THR A 250 2.27 32.36 4.20
N ALA A 251 1.22 31.92 4.92
CA ALA A 251 1.31 30.92 5.96
C ALA A 251 0.25 29.82 5.78
N ALA A 252 0.65 28.59 6.11
CA ALA A 252 -0.24 27.44 6.16
C ALA A 252 0.10 26.56 7.36
N ALA A 253 -0.91 25.99 8.00
CA ALA A 253 -0.74 24.99 9.04
C ALA A 253 -1.67 23.80 8.80
N GLN A 254 -1.13 22.59 8.99
CA GLN A 254 -1.90 21.35 8.89
C GLN A 254 -2.09 20.74 10.26
N ARG A 255 -3.32 20.33 10.58
CA ARG A 255 -3.68 19.65 11.83
C ARG A 255 -4.67 18.53 11.55
N TYR A 256 -4.65 17.46 12.34
CA TYR A 256 -5.66 16.42 12.24
C TYR A 256 -6.93 16.81 12.99
N VAL A 257 -8.06 16.26 12.57
CA VAL A 257 -9.34 16.43 13.26
C VAL A 257 -9.36 15.55 14.50
N SER A 258 -9.45 16.14 15.70
CA SER A 258 -9.65 15.41 16.96
C SER A 258 -11.12 15.18 17.29
N GLY A 259 -12.01 16.03 16.77
CA GLY A 259 -13.45 15.86 16.92
C GLY A 259 -14.25 16.97 16.22
N VAL A 260 -15.56 16.75 16.08
CA VAL A 260 -16.49 17.72 15.49
C VAL A 260 -17.65 17.95 16.46
N SER A 261 -17.99 19.21 16.73
CA SER A 261 -19.10 19.61 17.59
C SER A 261 -19.89 20.75 16.92
N GLY A 262 -21.07 20.43 16.40
CA GLY A 262 -21.82 21.34 15.53
C GLY A 262 -21.00 21.68 14.29
N THR A 263 -20.70 22.97 14.09
CA THR A 263 -19.83 23.44 13.00
C THR A 263 -18.38 23.70 13.44
N THR A 264 -18.03 23.32 14.68
CA THR A 264 -16.67 23.48 15.22
C THR A 264 -15.89 22.19 15.05
N ILE A 265 -14.74 22.29 14.41
CA ILE A 265 -13.75 21.23 14.25
C ILE A 265 -12.67 21.46 15.29
N ASN A 266 -12.48 20.48 16.17
CA ASN A 266 -11.36 20.45 17.11
C ASN A 266 -10.13 19.88 16.41
N LEU A 267 -8.99 20.51 16.62
CA LEU A 267 -7.71 20.14 16.03
C LEU A 267 -6.91 19.29 17.04
N SER A 268 -6.09 18.37 16.55
CA SER A 268 -5.16 17.59 17.37
C SER A 268 -3.72 18.10 17.25
N GLY A 269 -2.87 17.71 18.21
CA GLY A 269 -1.45 18.04 18.21
C GLY A 269 -1.13 19.43 18.76
N ALA A 270 -0.10 20.06 18.22
CA ALA A 270 0.33 21.39 18.65
C ALA A 270 -0.70 22.47 18.27
N ASN A 271 -0.75 23.55 19.06
CA ASN A 271 -1.56 24.73 18.72
C ASN A 271 -1.23 25.25 17.32
N LEU A 272 -2.21 25.87 16.66
CA LEU A 272 -1.95 26.66 15.46
C LEU A 272 -0.90 27.74 15.77
N PRO A 273 -0.03 28.07 14.81
CA PRO A 273 0.85 29.23 14.94
C PRO A 273 0.06 30.49 15.28
N GLY A 274 0.63 31.40 16.08
CA GLY A 274 -0.08 32.61 16.52
C GLY A 274 -0.44 33.60 15.41
N ASN A 275 -0.03 33.35 14.16
CA ASN A 275 -0.44 34.09 12.97
C ASN A 275 -1.53 33.35 12.16
N LEU A 276 -2.10 32.28 12.72
CA LEU A 276 -3.16 31.45 12.15
C LEU A 276 -4.20 31.06 13.23
N ASP A 277 -4.15 31.64 14.42
CA ASP A 277 -5.06 31.33 15.53
C ASP A 277 -6.19 32.36 15.71
N SER A 278 -6.30 33.31 14.78
CA SER A 278 -7.32 34.36 14.77
C SER A 278 -8.04 34.47 13.42
N LEU A 279 -9.31 34.91 13.47
CA LEU A 279 -10.13 35.06 12.26
C LEU A 279 -9.60 36.13 11.29
N SER A 280 -8.91 37.15 11.80
CA SER A 280 -8.34 38.22 10.97
C SER A 280 -7.17 37.76 10.08
N GLU A 281 -6.57 36.63 10.39
CA GLU A 281 -5.37 36.13 9.71
C GLU A 281 -5.66 34.97 8.76
N VAL A 282 -6.75 34.23 8.99
CA VAL A 282 -7.12 33.05 8.21
C VAL A 282 -8.06 33.43 7.07
N GLY A 283 -7.70 33.05 5.83
CA GLY A 283 -8.50 33.30 4.64
C GLY A 283 -9.43 32.15 4.28
N SER A 284 -8.91 30.93 4.31
CA SER A 284 -9.69 29.73 4.04
C SER A 284 -9.17 28.54 4.82
N ILE A 285 -10.05 27.55 4.99
CA ILE A 285 -9.63 26.23 5.45
C ILE A 285 -10.01 25.18 4.41
N ARG A 286 -9.15 24.17 4.29
CA ARG A 286 -9.37 23.00 3.45
C ARG A 286 -9.40 21.76 4.33
N ILE A 287 -10.53 21.08 4.34
CA ILE A 287 -10.68 19.79 5.01
C ILE A 287 -10.43 18.72 3.96
N GLU A 288 -9.45 17.88 4.23
CA GLU A 288 -9.03 16.82 3.33
C GLU A 288 -9.20 15.47 4.02
N THR A 289 -9.65 14.47 3.27
CA THR A 289 -9.73 13.08 3.72
C THR A 289 -8.60 12.27 3.13
N PHE A 290 -7.98 11.45 3.97
CA PHE A 290 -6.93 10.53 3.61
C PHE A 290 -7.54 9.36 2.86
N THR A 291 -7.16 9.20 1.60
CA THR A 291 -7.54 8.06 0.76
C THR A 291 -6.24 7.45 0.24
N PRO A 292 -5.72 6.39 0.87
CA PRO A 292 -4.46 5.78 0.45
C PRO A 292 -4.65 5.14 -0.94
N ARG A 293 -4.32 5.91 -1.98
CA ARG A 293 -4.32 5.41 -3.37
C ARG A 293 -3.18 4.45 -3.63
N TYR A 294 -2.11 4.57 -2.85
CA TYR A 294 -0.98 3.67 -2.91
C TYR A 294 -0.84 2.98 -1.56
N SER A 295 -0.67 1.67 -1.61
CA SER A 295 -0.30 0.87 -0.46
C SER A 295 0.88 -0.01 -0.83
N TRP A 296 1.51 -0.60 0.17
CA TRP A 296 2.60 -1.52 -0.04
C TRP A 296 2.49 -2.70 0.89
N MET A 297 3.13 -3.78 0.47
CA MET A 297 3.29 -4.99 1.26
C MET A 297 4.68 -5.53 1.00
N ALA A 298 5.40 -5.90 2.06
CA ALA A 298 6.65 -6.62 1.94
C ALA A 298 6.44 -8.09 2.28
N THR A 299 7.03 -8.97 1.48
CA THR A 299 7.08 -10.40 1.73
C THR A 299 8.53 -10.74 2.04
N VAL A 300 8.75 -11.28 3.23
CA VAL A 300 10.08 -11.57 3.71
C VAL A 300 10.23 -13.07 3.75
N THR A 301 11.26 -13.56 3.09
CA THR A 301 11.62 -14.97 3.06
C THR A 301 13.03 -15.12 3.64
N ARG A 302 13.25 -16.15 4.43
CA ARG A 302 14.54 -16.51 5.00
C ARG A 302 14.95 -17.87 4.51
N SER A 303 16.12 -17.94 3.89
CA SER A 303 16.73 -19.21 3.53
C SER A 303 17.17 -19.95 4.79
N THR A 304 17.39 -21.26 4.66
CA THR A 304 18.02 -22.07 5.72
C THR A 304 19.47 -21.68 6.00
N SER A 305 20.14 -21.02 5.05
CA SER A 305 21.44 -20.37 5.27
C SER A 305 21.33 -19.02 5.98
N GLY A 306 20.11 -18.56 6.25
CA GLY A 306 19.80 -17.34 6.97
C GLY A 306 19.86 -16.06 6.12
N GLN A 307 20.00 -16.18 4.80
CA GLN A 307 19.84 -15.03 3.92
C GLN A 307 18.38 -14.58 3.97
N THR A 308 18.17 -13.32 4.33
CA THR A 308 16.85 -12.69 4.27
C THR A 308 16.68 -12.07 2.89
N LYS A 309 15.66 -12.49 2.16
CA LYS A 309 15.22 -11.88 0.91
C LYS A 309 13.87 -11.24 1.18
N ALA A 310 13.81 -9.92 1.03
CA ALA A 310 12.57 -9.17 1.17
C ALA A 310 12.17 -8.61 -0.19
N GLN A 311 10.95 -8.91 -0.63
CA GLN A 311 10.35 -8.34 -1.82
C GLN A 311 9.25 -7.39 -1.39
N CYS A 312 9.15 -6.23 -2.01
CA CYS A 312 8.09 -5.29 -1.73
C CYS A 312 7.25 -5.06 -2.98
N VAL A 313 5.94 -4.95 -2.75
CA VAL A 313 4.95 -4.72 -3.79
C VAL A 313 4.25 -3.41 -3.51
N THR A 314 4.15 -2.56 -4.54
CA THR A 314 3.30 -1.37 -4.49
C THR A 314 1.99 -1.63 -5.21
N PHE A 315 0.89 -1.28 -4.58
CA PHE A 315 -0.45 -1.37 -5.14
C PHE A 315 -1.02 0.02 -5.43
N PHE A 316 -1.88 0.10 -6.43
CA PHE A 316 -2.76 1.23 -6.73
C PHE A 316 -4.20 0.85 -6.41
N ASN A 317 -4.85 1.61 -5.52
CA ASN A 317 -6.21 1.38 -5.06
C ASN A 317 -6.46 -0.09 -4.68
N ARG A 318 -5.57 -0.66 -3.85
CA ARG A 318 -5.74 -2.02 -3.33
C ARG A 318 -7.08 -2.14 -2.62
N SER A 319 -7.84 -3.17 -2.99
CA SER A 319 -9.01 -3.59 -2.23
C SER A 319 -8.57 -4.45 -1.05
N PHE A 320 -9.14 -4.21 0.13
CA PHE A 320 -8.96 -5.04 1.33
C PHE A 320 -10.17 -5.94 1.57
N ASN A 321 -10.95 -6.21 0.52
CA ASN A 321 -12.00 -7.22 0.58
C ASN A 321 -11.35 -8.61 0.64
N THR A 322 -11.87 -9.48 1.51
CA THR A 322 -11.39 -10.86 1.67
C THR A 322 -11.45 -11.66 0.37
N ASP A 323 -12.40 -11.34 -0.53
CA ASP A 323 -12.54 -12.00 -1.83
C ASP A 323 -11.38 -11.67 -2.80
N ASP A 324 -10.77 -10.49 -2.66
CA ASP A 324 -9.63 -10.07 -3.50
C ASP A 324 -8.30 -10.66 -3.00
N GLU A 325 -8.29 -11.19 -1.78
CA GLU A 325 -7.17 -11.90 -1.15
C GLU A 325 -7.45 -13.40 -1.05
N PHE A 326 -8.30 -13.93 -1.93
CA PHE A 326 -8.66 -15.35 -1.92
C PHE A 326 -7.52 -16.24 -2.42
N ALA A 327 -7.12 -17.22 -1.60
CA ALA A 327 -6.06 -18.18 -1.90
C ALA A 327 -6.58 -19.35 -2.73
N TYR A 328 -6.00 -19.53 -3.91
CA TYR A 328 -6.36 -20.61 -4.84
C TYR A 328 -5.37 -21.75 -4.75
N ASP A 329 -5.89 -22.98 -4.59
CA ASP A 329 -5.05 -24.17 -4.69
C ASP A 329 -4.54 -24.34 -6.14
N TYR A 330 -3.26 -24.69 -6.27
CA TYR A 330 -2.65 -24.94 -7.57
C TYR A 330 -1.81 -26.22 -7.61
N THR A 331 -1.62 -26.73 -8.83
CA THR A 331 -0.66 -27.81 -9.15
C THR A 331 0.37 -27.31 -10.15
N GLY A 332 1.59 -27.88 -10.16
CA GLY A 332 2.66 -27.47 -11.09
C GLY A 332 4.01 -27.12 -10.44
N GLY A 333 4.26 -27.51 -9.19
CA GLY A 333 5.56 -27.27 -8.53
C GLY A 333 6.74 -27.83 -9.34
N GLY A 334 7.82 -27.05 -9.44
CA GLY A 334 8.99 -27.36 -10.27
C GLY A 334 8.83 -27.01 -11.76
N THR A 335 7.71 -26.43 -12.17
CA THR A 335 7.46 -25.95 -13.54
C THR A 335 7.09 -24.47 -13.53
N ASP A 336 7.16 -23.81 -14.68
CA ASP A 336 6.70 -22.43 -14.87
C ASP A 336 5.19 -22.31 -15.06
N THR A 337 4.43 -23.41 -14.95
CA THR A 337 3.00 -23.43 -15.22
C THR A 337 2.22 -23.85 -13.97
N ALA A 338 1.33 -22.98 -13.49
CA ALA A 338 0.38 -23.27 -12.43
C ALA A 338 -1.00 -23.62 -13.00
N SER A 339 -1.55 -24.76 -12.62
CA SER A 339 -2.94 -25.14 -12.89
C SER A 339 -3.79 -24.93 -11.64
N LEU A 340 -4.72 -23.99 -11.72
CA LEU A 340 -5.61 -23.53 -10.66
C LEU A 340 -7.00 -24.15 -10.84
N SER A 341 -7.69 -24.38 -9.72
CA SER A 341 -9.10 -24.77 -9.71
C SER A 341 -9.86 -24.01 -8.63
N TRP A 342 -11.12 -23.66 -8.90
CA TRP A 342 -12.03 -23.03 -7.94
C TRP A 342 -13.47 -23.46 -8.17
N THR A 343 -14.30 -23.37 -7.13
CA THR A 343 -15.71 -23.77 -7.18
C THR A 343 -16.57 -22.60 -7.64
N SER A 344 -17.02 -22.64 -8.90
CA SER A 344 -17.93 -21.62 -9.46
C SER A 344 -19.17 -21.40 -8.57
N GLY A 345 -19.39 -20.15 -8.15
CA GLY A 345 -20.53 -19.75 -7.33
C GLY A 345 -20.26 -19.75 -5.83
N THR A 346 -19.20 -20.41 -5.37
CA THR A 346 -18.74 -20.38 -3.97
C THR A 346 -17.48 -19.55 -3.82
N ASP A 347 -16.51 -19.78 -4.71
CA ASP A 347 -15.21 -19.11 -4.67
C ASP A 347 -15.21 -17.95 -5.67
N PRO A 348 -14.59 -16.81 -5.32
CA PRO A 348 -14.44 -15.69 -6.25
C PRO A 348 -13.60 -16.13 -7.46
N LYS A 349 -13.91 -15.60 -8.64
CA LYS A 349 -13.12 -15.87 -9.85
C LYS A 349 -11.76 -15.16 -9.72
N PRO A 350 -10.62 -15.84 -9.95
CA PRO A 350 -9.30 -15.22 -9.83
C PRO A 350 -9.10 -14.11 -10.88
N LEU A 351 -8.47 -13.02 -10.47
CA LEU A 351 -8.18 -11.85 -11.30
C LEU A 351 -6.88 -12.05 -12.10
N ILE A 352 -6.90 -12.98 -13.04
CA ILE A 352 -5.71 -13.35 -13.83
C ILE A 352 -5.63 -12.49 -15.10
N ARG A 353 -4.50 -11.82 -15.32
CA ARG A 353 -4.20 -11.07 -16.56
C ARG A 353 -2.73 -11.22 -16.93
N GLU A 354 -2.45 -11.21 -18.23
CA GLU A 354 -1.07 -11.20 -18.72
C GLU A 354 -0.38 -9.89 -18.32
N GLY A 355 0.85 -10.01 -17.82
CA GLY A 355 1.65 -8.90 -17.30
C GLY A 355 1.41 -8.55 -15.82
N ASP A 356 0.32 -9.03 -15.21
CA ASP A 356 0.08 -8.90 -13.76
C ASP A 356 0.95 -9.88 -12.97
N PHE A 357 0.79 -9.92 -11.64
CA PHE A 357 1.59 -10.76 -10.75
C PHE A 357 0.75 -11.78 -10.02
N ALA A 358 1.37 -12.92 -9.71
CA ALA A 358 0.86 -13.96 -8.86
C ALA A 358 1.79 -14.12 -7.64
N PHE A 359 1.21 -14.42 -6.49
CA PHE A 359 1.95 -14.58 -5.25
C PHE A 359 1.79 -16.00 -4.70
N ASP A 360 2.89 -16.74 -4.56
CA ASP A 360 2.87 -18.08 -3.99
C ASP A 360 3.00 -18.01 -2.47
N LEU A 361 1.96 -18.48 -1.78
CA LEU A 361 1.86 -18.46 -0.31
C LEU A 361 2.82 -19.45 0.36
N ILE A 362 3.30 -20.48 -0.35
CA ILE A 362 4.26 -21.45 0.22
C ILE A 362 5.69 -20.93 0.19
N SER A 363 6.06 -20.22 -0.88
CA SER A 363 7.41 -19.71 -1.04
C SER A 363 7.58 -18.26 -0.59
N GLY A 364 6.48 -17.50 -0.48
CA GLY A 364 6.52 -16.07 -0.18
C GLY A 364 7.12 -15.26 -1.34
N GLU A 365 7.11 -15.81 -2.56
CA GLU A 365 7.67 -15.19 -3.75
C GLU A 365 6.59 -14.67 -4.73
N TRP A 366 6.96 -13.61 -5.43
CA TRP A 366 6.16 -13.03 -6.51
C TRP A 366 6.63 -13.48 -7.89
N PHE A 367 5.67 -13.78 -8.75
CA PHE A 367 5.87 -14.23 -10.12
C PHE A 367 5.09 -13.34 -11.08
N GLN A 368 5.67 -13.02 -12.24
CA GLN A 368 4.95 -12.28 -13.27
C GLN A 368 4.22 -13.26 -14.19
N ILE A 369 2.97 -12.95 -14.51
CA ILE A 369 2.13 -13.77 -15.39
C ILE A 369 2.52 -13.47 -16.84
N VAL A 370 3.08 -14.47 -17.52
CA VAL A 370 3.47 -14.36 -18.94
C VAL A 370 2.27 -14.61 -19.84
N SER A 371 1.50 -15.65 -19.55
CA SER A 371 0.26 -15.95 -20.27
C SER A 371 -0.74 -16.67 -19.37
N ALA A 372 -2.02 -16.56 -19.70
CA ALA A 372 -3.06 -17.24 -18.93
C ALA A 372 -4.22 -17.73 -19.81
N SER A 373 -4.74 -18.90 -19.46
CA SER A 373 -5.95 -19.47 -20.06
C SER A 373 -6.97 -19.77 -18.97
N THR A 374 -8.12 -19.11 -19.01
CA THR A 374 -9.18 -19.27 -18.00
C THR A 374 -10.36 -20.07 -18.57
N GLY A 375 -10.74 -21.14 -17.88
CA GLY A 375 -11.96 -21.92 -18.10
C GLY A 375 -13.05 -21.63 -17.08
N SER A 376 -14.10 -22.47 -17.09
CA SER A 376 -15.19 -22.41 -16.12
C SER A 376 -14.81 -23.19 -14.85
N GLY A 377 -14.19 -22.53 -13.88
CA GLY A 377 -13.75 -23.14 -12.61
C GLY A 377 -12.30 -23.63 -12.60
N SER A 378 -11.52 -23.31 -13.64
CA SER A 378 -10.10 -23.62 -13.70
C SER A 378 -9.33 -22.58 -14.52
N ALA A 379 -8.04 -22.46 -14.27
CA ALA A 379 -7.15 -21.66 -15.08
C ALA A 379 -5.76 -22.31 -15.17
N SER A 380 -5.08 -22.09 -16.29
CA SER A 380 -3.65 -22.41 -16.45
C SER A 380 -2.90 -21.10 -16.64
N VAL A 381 -1.85 -20.89 -15.85
CA VAL A 381 -1.05 -19.67 -15.83
C VAL A 381 0.41 -20.03 -16.05
N THR A 382 1.03 -19.45 -17.05
CA THR A 382 2.49 -19.55 -17.26
C THR A 382 3.16 -18.32 -16.65
N LEU A 383 4.17 -18.56 -15.83
CA LEU A 383 4.90 -17.58 -15.04
C LEU A 383 6.27 -17.26 -15.68
N ASP A 384 6.89 -16.18 -15.23
CA ASP A 384 8.22 -15.75 -15.69
C ASP A 384 9.35 -16.71 -15.32
N ARG A 385 9.14 -17.53 -14.28
CA ARG A 385 10.10 -18.53 -13.80
C ARG A 385 9.40 -19.74 -13.18
N ALA A 386 10.17 -20.81 -12.98
CA ALA A 386 9.66 -22.03 -12.38
C ALA A 386 9.25 -21.83 -10.91
N LEU A 387 8.13 -22.43 -10.53
CA LEU A 387 7.64 -22.50 -9.16
C LEU A 387 8.53 -23.40 -8.31
N PRO A 388 8.75 -23.09 -7.03
CA PRO A 388 9.42 -23.98 -6.11
C PRO A 388 8.72 -25.35 -6.04
N SER A 389 9.49 -26.40 -5.79
CA SER A 389 8.92 -27.73 -5.57
C SER A 389 8.11 -27.73 -4.28
N THR A 390 6.82 -28.05 -4.38
CA THR A 390 5.95 -28.17 -3.21
C THR A 390 6.36 -29.39 -2.39
N PRO A 391 6.58 -29.26 -1.06
CA PRO A 391 6.83 -30.40 -0.20
C PRO A 391 5.69 -31.42 -0.28
N MET A 392 6.01 -32.71 -0.23
CA MET A 392 5.00 -33.78 -0.28
C MET A 392 3.95 -33.59 0.82
N GLY A 393 2.67 -33.63 0.45
CA GLY A 393 1.55 -33.50 1.38
C GLY A 393 1.17 -32.05 1.73
N THR A 394 1.83 -31.04 1.14
CA THR A 394 1.42 -29.64 1.27
C THR A 394 0.61 -29.23 0.04
N THR A 395 -0.53 -28.57 0.24
CA THR A 395 -1.32 -28.01 -0.86
C THR A 395 -0.74 -26.65 -1.23
N ALA A 396 -0.27 -26.50 -2.46
CA ALA A 396 0.29 -25.24 -2.96
C ALA A 396 -0.80 -24.22 -3.26
N ARG A 397 -0.53 -22.95 -2.92
CA ARG A 397 -1.54 -21.89 -3.00
C ARG A 397 -1.00 -20.61 -3.57
N MET A 398 -1.84 -19.95 -4.35
CA MET A 398 -1.49 -18.74 -5.06
C MET A 398 -2.56 -17.68 -4.87
N LEU A 399 -2.12 -16.45 -4.68
CA LEU A 399 -2.95 -15.24 -4.65
C LEU A 399 -2.79 -14.46 -5.95
N PHE A 400 -3.85 -13.77 -6.35
CA PHE A 400 -3.88 -12.87 -7.51
C PHE A 400 -4.37 -11.48 -7.10
N PRO A 401 -3.58 -10.72 -6.31
CA PRO A 401 -4.02 -9.42 -5.83
C PRO A 401 -4.20 -8.43 -6.98
N SER A 402 -5.22 -7.60 -6.89
CA SER A 402 -5.46 -6.56 -7.88
C SER A 402 -4.61 -5.31 -7.64
N GLY A 403 -4.43 -4.50 -8.68
CA GLY A 403 -3.83 -3.17 -8.56
C GLY A 403 -2.32 -3.17 -8.35
N ILE A 404 -1.62 -4.29 -8.54
CA ILE A 404 -0.15 -4.31 -8.44
C ILE A 404 0.45 -3.44 -9.54
N ILE A 405 1.26 -2.46 -9.14
CA ILE A 405 2.00 -1.60 -10.07
C ILE A 405 3.37 -2.20 -10.37
N LYS A 406 4.06 -2.64 -9.31
CA LYS A 406 5.44 -3.08 -9.36
C LYS A 406 5.80 -3.93 -8.15
N VAL A 407 6.60 -4.97 -8.40
CA VAL A 407 7.34 -5.73 -7.40
C VAL A 407 8.82 -5.38 -7.50
N PHE A 408 9.50 -5.21 -6.38
CA PHE A 408 10.94 -4.94 -6.34
C PHE A 408 11.58 -5.62 -5.13
N ASP A 409 12.86 -5.95 -5.25
CA ASP A 409 13.63 -6.48 -4.12
C ASP A 409 14.09 -5.31 -3.23
N LEU A 410 14.01 -5.51 -1.90
CA LEU A 410 14.54 -4.58 -0.91
C LEU A 410 16.03 -4.91 -0.71
N GLU A 411 16.90 -4.01 -1.16
CA GLU A 411 18.34 -4.06 -0.87
C GLU A 411 18.58 -3.48 0.54
N LEU A 412 18.88 -4.36 1.50
CA LEU A 412 19.07 -4.03 2.92
C LEU A 412 20.53 -4.12 3.36
#